data_AF-A0A952EXP8-F1
#
_entry.id   AF-A0A952EXP8-F1
#
_cell.length_a   1.000
_cell.length_b   1.000
_cell.length_c   1.000
_cell.angle_alpha   90.00
_cell.angle_beta   90.00
_cell.angle_gamma   90.00
#
_symmetry.space_group_name_H-M   'P 1'
#
loop_
_entity.id
_entity.type
_entity.pdbx_description
1 polymer ?
#
loop_
_entity_poly.entity_id
_entity_poly.type
_entity_poly.pdbx_seq_one_letter_code
_entity_poly.pdbx_strand_id
1 'polypeptide(L)'
;MNNLYRDLAPITESAWAEIETEATRTFKRHIAGRRVVDVSEPGGPVTAAISTGHLRDVSPPGDGVVAHLRESKPLVRLRVPFTVSRTAIDDVERGSQDSDWDPVKDAAKKLAFVEDRAIFEGYDGASIEGIRACSSNPALALPEDAREIPDVIAQALSELRLAGVDGPYSVLLSADVYTKVSETTEHGYPIREHLNRLVDGEIIWAPAIDGAFVLSTRGGDFDLQL
;
A
#
# COMPACT_ATOMS: atom_id res chain seq x y z
N MET A 1 10.16 -22.74 17.41
CA MET A 1 11.02 -22.19 16.34
C MET A 1 10.28 -22.27 15.01
N ASN A 2 10.17 -21.15 14.29
CA ASN A 2 9.60 -21.07 12.94
C ASN A 2 10.66 -20.57 11.94
N ASN A 3 10.30 -20.35 10.67
CA ASN A 3 11.24 -19.93 9.62
C ASN A 3 11.88 -18.55 9.83
N LEU A 4 11.51 -17.80 10.88
CA LEU A 4 12.16 -16.54 11.24
C LEU A 4 13.41 -16.76 12.11
N TYR A 5 13.55 -17.93 12.74
CA TYR A 5 14.72 -18.32 13.55
C TYR A 5 15.17 -17.28 14.60
N ARG A 6 14.20 -16.55 15.19
CA ARG A 6 14.48 -15.47 16.17
C ARG A 6 15.29 -15.94 17.36
N ASP A 7 15.02 -17.15 17.83
CA ASP A 7 15.68 -17.77 19.00
C ASP A 7 17.19 -18.00 18.80
N LEU A 8 17.71 -17.93 17.56
CA LEU A 8 19.13 -18.06 17.25
C LEU A 8 19.88 -16.72 17.27
N ALA A 9 19.16 -15.60 17.23
CA ALA A 9 19.77 -14.29 17.20
C ALA A 9 20.23 -13.89 18.61
N PRO A 10 21.42 -13.27 18.76
CA PRO A 10 21.89 -12.76 20.05
C PRO A 10 21.16 -11.44 20.39
N ILE A 11 19.85 -11.52 20.61
CA ILE A 11 18.95 -10.38 20.87
C ILE A 11 18.06 -10.74 22.06
N THR A 12 18.04 -9.88 23.07
CA THR A 12 17.20 -10.04 24.26
C THR A 12 15.71 -9.83 23.93
N GLU A 13 14.82 -10.31 24.80
CA GLU A 13 13.37 -10.12 24.60
C GLU A 13 12.98 -8.63 24.60
N SER A 14 13.61 -7.82 25.44
CA SER A 14 13.39 -6.36 25.48
C SER A 14 13.82 -5.68 24.18
N ALA A 15 15.00 -6.03 23.65
CA ALA A 15 15.47 -5.49 22.37
C ALA A 15 14.59 -5.96 21.19
N TRP A 16 14.10 -7.20 21.21
CA TRP A 16 13.12 -7.66 20.22
C TRP A 16 11.84 -6.82 20.24
N ALA A 17 11.29 -6.55 21.42
CA ALA A 17 10.09 -5.74 21.58
C ALA A 17 10.26 -4.32 21.04
N GLU A 18 11.42 -3.69 21.27
CA GLU A 18 11.74 -2.38 20.69
C GLU A 18 11.85 -2.43 19.16
N ILE A 19 12.57 -3.40 18.60
CA ILE A 19 12.70 -3.58 17.15
C ILE A 19 11.32 -3.75 16.49
N GLU A 20 10.45 -4.57 17.08
CA GLU A 20 9.09 -4.79 16.57
C GLU A 20 8.22 -3.55 16.65
N THR A 21 8.34 -2.80 17.75
CA THR A 21 7.62 -1.55 17.94
C THR A 21 8.04 -0.51 16.90
N GLU A 22 9.36 -0.35 16.68
CA GLU A 22 9.94 0.53 15.68
C GLU A 22 9.53 0.16 14.25
N ALA A 23 9.64 -1.12 13.91
CA ALA A 23 9.23 -1.61 12.60
C ALA A 23 7.73 -1.36 12.35
N THR A 24 6.88 -1.73 13.32
CA THR A 24 5.42 -1.61 13.21
C THR A 24 4.98 -0.15 13.06
N ARG A 25 5.48 0.74 13.93
CA ARG A 25 5.09 2.16 13.88
C ARG A 25 5.58 2.84 12.61
N THR A 26 6.78 2.49 12.14
CA THR A 26 7.37 3.07 10.92
C THR A 26 6.64 2.58 9.69
N PHE A 27 6.32 1.29 9.62
CA PHE A 27 5.53 0.71 8.53
C PHE A 27 4.14 1.34 8.47
N LYS A 28 3.41 1.36 9.59
CA LYS A 28 2.07 1.98 9.70
C LYS A 28 2.07 3.46 9.33
N ARG A 29 3.17 4.18 9.60
CA ARG A 29 3.27 5.60 9.26
C ARG A 29 3.33 5.80 7.75
N HIS A 30 4.06 4.96 7.02
CA HIS A 30 4.34 5.14 5.60
C HIS A 30 3.36 4.43 4.66
N ILE A 31 2.70 3.36 5.11
CA ILE A 31 1.78 2.58 4.29
C ILE A 31 0.45 3.32 4.11
N ALA A 32 -0.02 3.41 2.86
CA ALA A 32 -1.29 4.04 2.53
C ALA A 32 -2.31 3.05 1.94
N GLY A 33 -1.87 2.07 1.16
CA GLY A 33 -2.72 1.11 0.45
C GLY A 33 -3.65 0.34 1.38
N ARG A 34 -3.15 -0.16 2.51
CA ARG A 34 -3.95 -0.90 3.52
C ARG A 34 -5.08 -0.10 4.16
N ARG A 35 -5.13 1.22 3.97
CA ARG A 35 -6.22 2.08 4.48
C ARG A 35 -7.41 2.15 3.52
N VAL A 36 -7.24 1.70 2.28
CA VAL A 36 -8.23 1.86 1.21
C VAL A 36 -8.58 0.57 0.48
N VAL A 37 -7.71 -0.43 0.52
CA VAL A 37 -7.97 -1.76 -0.05
C VAL A 37 -8.44 -2.71 1.04
N ASP A 38 -9.17 -3.76 0.64
CA ASP A 38 -9.54 -4.84 1.54
C ASP A 38 -8.29 -5.67 1.84
N VAL A 39 -8.01 -5.87 3.13
CA VAL A 39 -6.85 -6.66 3.57
C VAL A 39 -7.36 -7.95 4.16
N SER A 40 -7.03 -9.06 3.49
CA SER A 40 -7.37 -10.40 3.97
C SER A 40 -6.56 -10.81 5.21
N GLU A 41 -7.09 -11.78 5.95
CA GLU A 41 -6.31 -12.48 6.98
C GLU A 41 -5.19 -13.31 6.34
N PRO A 42 -4.00 -13.40 6.96
CA PRO A 42 -2.87 -14.13 6.37
C PRO A 42 -3.22 -15.61 6.08
N GLY A 43 -3.06 -16.02 4.82
CA GLY A 43 -3.27 -17.39 4.36
C GLY A 43 -2.21 -18.38 4.85
N GLY A 44 -1.20 -17.90 5.57
CA GLY A 44 -0.14 -18.70 6.16
C GLY A 44 0.95 -19.14 5.17
N PRO A 45 2.03 -19.78 5.66
CA PRO A 45 3.27 -19.98 4.90
C PRO A 45 3.17 -21.00 3.75
N VAL A 46 2.05 -21.72 3.63
CA VAL A 46 1.81 -22.72 2.58
C VAL A 46 1.13 -22.10 1.36
N THR A 47 0.44 -20.96 1.54
CA THR A 47 -0.32 -20.31 0.47
C THR A 47 0.63 -19.79 -0.60
N ALA A 48 0.43 -20.26 -1.82
CA ALA A 48 1.32 -20.00 -2.95
C ALA A 48 0.67 -19.13 -4.04
N ALA A 49 -0.66 -19.19 -4.19
CA ALA A 49 -1.39 -18.43 -5.19
C ALA A 49 -2.87 -18.29 -4.82
N ILE A 50 -3.52 -17.26 -5.35
CA ILE A 50 -4.96 -17.01 -5.22
C ILE A 50 -5.64 -17.30 -6.56
N SER A 51 -6.67 -18.15 -6.54
CA SER A 51 -7.44 -18.50 -7.75
C SER A 51 -8.23 -17.28 -8.25
N THR A 52 -8.13 -16.96 -9.54
CA THR A 52 -8.95 -15.91 -10.15
C THR A 52 -10.34 -16.40 -10.57
N GLY A 53 -10.55 -17.73 -10.58
CA GLY A 53 -11.78 -18.34 -11.05
C GLY A 53 -11.86 -18.51 -12.57
N HIS A 54 -10.86 -18.03 -13.31
CA HIS A 54 -10.82 -18.12 -14.76
C HIS A 54 -10.10 -19.38 -15.26
N LEU A 55 -10.34 -19.68 -16.53
CA LEU A 55 -9.75 -20.78 -17.27
C LEU A 55 -8.89 -20.25 -18.41
N ARG A 56 -7.75 -20.91 -18.60
CA ARG A 56 -6.88 -20.69 -19.75
C ARG A 56 -6.87 -21.93 -20.64
N ASP A 57 -7.20 -21.74 -21.91
CA ASP A 57 -7.16 -22.82 -22.89
C ASP A 57 -5.74 -23.37 -23.04
N VAL A 58 -5.65 -24.70 -23.13
CA VAL A 58 -4.40 -25.40 -23.42
C VAL A 58 -4.62 -26.49 -24.46
N SER A 59 -3.54 -26.87 -25.14
CA SER A 59 -3.58 -27.94 -26.13
C SER A 59 -4.15 -29.21 -25.50
N PRO A 60 -5.11 -29.87 -26.17
CA PRO A 60 -5.72 -31.06 -25.64
C PRO A 60 -4.71 -32.21 -25.59
N PRO A 61 -4.79 -33.10 -24.58
CA PRO A 61 -3.85 -34.23 -24.45
C PRO A 61 -4.11 -35.36 -25.44
N GLY A 62 -5.21 -35.32 -26.18
CA GLY A 62 -5.59 -36.31 -27.17
C GLY A 62 -6.94 -36.01 -27.82
N ASP A 63 -7.28 -36.78 -28.84
CA ASP A 63 -8.50 -36.59 -29.62
C ASP A 63 -9.75 -36.74 -28.75
N GLY A 64 -10.71 -35.81 -28.90
CA GLY A 64 -11.96 -35.78 -28.15
C GLY A 64 -11.84 -35.26 -26.70
N VAL A 65 -10.65 -34.81 -26.27
CA VAL A 65 -10.46 -34.19 -24.95
C VAL A 65 -10.34 -32.68 -25.08
N VAL A 66 -10.93 -31.93 -24.15
CA VAL A 66 -10.74 -30.47 -24.01
C VAL A 66 -10.06 -30.21 -22.67
N ALA A 67 -9.03 -29.37 -22.66
CA ALA A 67 -8.23 -29.11 -21.47
C ALA A 67 -8.11 -27.61 -21.20
N HIS A 68 -8.14 -27.26 -19.91
CA HIS A 68 -7.98 -25.89 -19.43
C HIS A 68 -7.09 -25.88 -18.19
N LEU A 69 -6.29 -24.84 -18.02
CA LEU A 69 -5.61 -24.52 -16.77
C LEU A 69 -6.45 -23.59 -15.92
N ARG A 70 -6.38 -23.79 -14.60
CA ARG A 70 -6.94 -22.85 -13.62
C ARG A 70 -5.98 -21.68 -13.50
N GLU A 71 -6.49 -20.47 -13.73
CA GLU A 71 -5.70 -19.27 -13.53
C GLU A 71 -5.62 -18.90 -12.04
N SER A 72 -4.43 -18.48 -11.63
CA SER A 72 -4.16 -18.04 -10.28
C SER A 72 -3.08 -16.96 -10.28
N LYS A 73 -3.19 -16.00 -9.37
CA LYS A 73 -2.15 -14.99 -9.11
C LYS A 73 -1.19 -15.51 -8.03
N PRO A 74 0.10 -15.71 -8.34
CA PRO A 74 1.06 -16.20 -7.36
C PRO A 74 1.33 -15.15 -6.27
N LEU A 75 1.53 -15.59 -5.03
CA LEU A 75 1.99 -14.70 -3.96
C LEU A 75 3.47 -14.38 -4.14
N VAL A 76 3.85 -13.16 -3.81
CA VAL A 76 5.25 -12.70 -3.83
C VAL A 76 5.79 -12.59 -2.42
N ARG A 77 6.97 -13.17 -2.18
CA ARG A 77 7.68 -13.01 -0.90
C ARG A 77 8.70 -11.87 -1.00
N LEU A 78 8.43 -10.78 -0.29
CA LEU A 78 9.34 -9.64 -0.17
C LEU A 78 10.21 -9.78 1.08
N ARG A 79 11.51 -9.49 0.95
CA ARG A 79 12.46 -9.51 2.08
C ARG A 79 13.37 -8.30 2.00
N VAL A 80 13.43 -7.54 3.09
CA VAL A 80 14.34 -6.40 3.24
C VAL A 80 15.35 -6.70 4.35
N PRO A 81 16.59 -7.09 4.00
CA PRO A 81 17.65 -7.27 5.00
C PRO A 81 18.05 -5.94 5.65
N PHE A 82 18.40 -5.99 6.92
CA PHE A 82 18.98 -4.88 7.67
C PHE A 82 20.02 -5.39 8.66
N THR A 83 20.85 -4.49 9.19
CA THR A 83 21.89 -4.82 10.18
C THR A 83 21.81 -3.80 11.31
N VAL A 84 21.82 -4.25 12.55
CA VAL A 84 21.87 -3.42 13.76
C VAL A 84 23.12 -3.75 14.56
N SER A 85 23.61 -2.79 15.36
CA SER A 85 24.78 -3.02 16.19
C SER A 85 24.41 -3.84 17.44
N ARG A 86 25.31 -4.73 17.88
CA ARG A 86 25.14 -5.45 19.15
C ARG A 86 25.14 -4.50 20.34
N THR A 87 25.86 -3.39 20.26
CA THR A 87 25.87 -2.35 21.29
C THR A 87 24.48 -1.77 21.51
N ALA A 88 23.76 -1.40 20.43
CA ALA A 88 22.39 -0.91 20.52
C ALA A 88 21.44 -1.95 21.14
N ILE A 89 21.63 -3.24 20.81
CA ILE A 89 20.85 -4.33 21.41
C ILE A 89 21.13 -4.45 22.92
N ASP A 90 22.40 -4.48 23.32
CA ASP A 90 22.82 -4.69 24.71
C ASP A 90 22.50 -3.45 25.60
N ASP A 91 22.47 -2.24 25.02
CA ASP A 91 22.17 -0.99 25.73
C ASP A 91 20.72 -0.92 26.22
N VAL A 92 19.78 -1.58 25.54
CA VAL A 92 18.38 -1.68 25.99
C VAL A 92 18.28 -2.34 27.36
N GLU A 93 19.04 -3.40 27.61
CA GLU A 93 19.04 -4.08 28.93
C GLU A 93 19.65 -3.20 30.03
N ARG A 94 20.51 -2.25 29.65
CA ARG A 94 21.08 -1.22 30.55
C ARG A 94 20.14 -0.02 30.75
N GLY A 95 18.98 0.00 30.08
CA GLY A 95 17.97 1.05 30.18
C GLY A 95 18.12 2.21 29.18
N SER A 96 18.88 2.04 28.09
CA SER A 96 18.85 3.01 26.98
C SER A 96 17.44 3.12 26.40
N GLN A 97 17.06 4.34 26.00
CA GLN A 97 15.79 4.64 25.32
C GLN A 97 16.02 5.27 23.93
N ASP A 98 17.26 5.26 23.48
CA ASP A 98 17.78 5.94 22.29
C ASP A 98 18.72 5.04 21.48
N SER A 99 18.56 3.73 21.63
CA SER A 99 19.28 2.73 20.84
C SER A 99 19.03 2.95 19.35
N ASP A 100 20.09 2.80 18.55
CA ASP A 100 20.05 3.11 17.12
C ASP A 100 19.26 2.06 16.32
N TRP A 101 17.99 2.38 16.07
CA TRP A 101 17.06 1.60 15.26
C TRP A 101 16.83 2.16 13.86
N ASP A 102 17.66 3.09 13.38
CA ASP A 102 17.53 3.64 12.03
C ASP A 102 17.57 2.57 10.92
N PRO A 103 18.42 1.51 11.00
CA PRO A 103 18.37 0.42 10.02
C PRO A 103 17.03 -0.30 9.95
N VAL A 104 16.31 -0.41 11.08
CA VAL A 104 14.98 -1.02 11.17
C VAL A 104 13.95 -0.10 10.52
N LYS A 105 14.01 1.20 10.82
CA LYS A 105 13.13 2.23 10.25
C LYS A 105 13.27 2.31 8.72
N ASP A 106 14.50 2.29 8.22
CA ASP A 106 14.78 2.28 6.78
C ASP A 106 14.25 1.01 6.10
N ALA A 107 14.40 -0.15 6.73
CA ALA A 107 13.88 -1.41 6.19
C ALA A 107 12.35 -1.42 6.14
N ALA A 108 11.70 -0.96 7.22
CA ALA A 108 10.24 -0.85 7.29
C ALA A 108 9.69 0.15 6.26
N LYS A 109 10.36 1.30 6.08
CA LYS A 109 10.00 2.29 5.06
C LYS A 109 10.13 1.72 3.65
N LYS A 110 11.23 1.03 3.33
CA LYS A 110 11.42 0.37 2.03
C LYS A 110 10.32 -0.63 1.75
N LEU A 111 9.96 -1.47 2.73
CA LEU A 111 8.91 -2.46 2.55
C LEU A 111 7.53 -1.81 2.33
N ALA A 112 7.19 -0.77 3.11
CA ALA A 112 5.94 -0.02 2.92
C ALA A 112 5.86 0.60 1.52
N PHE A 113 6.96 1.17 1.03
CA PHE A 113 7.00 1.79 -0.30
C PHE A 113 6.86 0.76 -1.42
N VAL A 114 7.48 -0.42 -1.28
CA VAL A 114 7.35 -1.50 -2.26
C VAL A 114 5.93 -2.03 -2.30
N GLU A 115 5.27 -2.21 -1.14
CA GLU A 115 3.89 -2.67 -1.07
C GLU A 115 2.92 -1.67 -1.70
N ASP A 116 2.99 -0.39 -1.31
CA ASP A 116 2.14 0.64 -1.91
C ASP A 116 2.37 0.77 -3.41
N ARG A 117 3.63 0.76 -3.88
CA ARG A 117 3.90 0.79 -5.32
C ARG A 117 3.35 -0.42 -6.05
N ALA A 118 3.43 -1.62 -5.48
CA ALA A 118 2.83 -2.80 -6.06
C ALA A 118 1.30 -2.67 -6.17
N ILE A 119 0.64 -2.07 -5.16
CA ILE A 119 -0.81 -1.83 -5.17
C ILE A 119 -1.20 -0.78 -6.22
N PHE A 120 -0.55 0.38 -6.24
CA PHE A 120 -0.98 1.51 -7.06
C PHE A 120 -0.40 1.50 -8.48
N GLU A 121 0.89 1.23 -8.63
CA GLU A 121 1.62 1.28 -9.91
C GLU A 121 1.81 -0.12 -10.52
N GLY A 122 1.67 -1.18 -9.73
CA GLY A 122 1.85 -2.56 -10.17
C GLY A 122 3.26 -3.09 -9.95
N TYR A 123 3.42 -4.39 -10.17
CA TYR A 123 4.70 -5.07 -10.14
C TYR A 123 4.71 -6.23 -11.15
N ASP A 124 5.05 -5.92 -12.40
CA ASP A 124 5.03 -6.87 -13.53
C ASP A 124 5.84 -8.15 -13.25
N GLY A 125 7.01 -8.01 -12.60
CA GLY A 125 7.86 -9.14 -12.23
C GLY A 125 7.21 -10.13 -11.26
N ALA A 126 6.16 -9.70 -10.55
CA ALA A 126 5.33 -10.54 -9.67
C ALA A 126 3.92 -10.79 -10.23
N SER A 127 3.65 -10.42 -11.49
CA SER A 127 2.32 -10.54 -12.11
C SER A 127 1.21 -9.76 -11.39
N ILE A 128 1.58 -8.68 -10.70
CA ILE A 128 0.66 -7.77 -10.00
C ILE A 128 0.37 -6.59 -10.92
N GLU A 129 -0.90 -6.39 -11.26
CA GLU A 129 -1.36 -5.23 -12.00
C GLU A 129 -1.85 -4.17 -11.00
N GLY A 130 -1.33 -2.96 -11.10
CA GLY A 130 -1.65 -1.88 -10.16
C GLY A 130 -2.99 -1.21 -10.47
N ILE A 131 -3.52 -0.48 -9.50
CA ILE A 131 -4.75 0.32 -9.64
C ILE A 131 -4.66 1.28 -10.85
N ARG A 132 -3.49 1.87 -11.10
CA ARG A 132 -3.29 2.78 -12.24
C ARG A 132 -3.53 2.09 -13.59
N ALA A 133 -3.07 0.86 -13.75
CA ALA A 133 -3.23 0.09 -14.98
C ALA A 133 -4.64 -0.52 -15.11
N CYS A 134 -5.24 -0.92 -13.98
CA CYS A 134 -6.58 -1.51 -13.92
C CYS A 134 -7.72 -0.49 -14.17
N SER A 135 -7.49 0.80 -13.87
CA SER A 135 -8.53 1.82 -14.02
C SER A 135 -8.97 2.00 -15.48
N SER A 136 -10.27 1.82 -15.73
CA SER A 136 -10.90 2.14 -17.02
C SER A 136 -11.32 3.62 -17.14
N ASN A 137 -11.22 4.39 -16.06
CA ASN A 137 -11.59 5.80 -16.06
C ASN A 137 -10.49 6.67 -16.73
N PRO A 138 -10.85 7.80 -17.34
CA PRO A 138 -9.87 8.73 -17.90
C PRO A 138 -8.84 9.19 -16.86
N ALA A 139 -7.56 9.13 -17.23
CA ALA A 139 -6.50 9.67 -16.38
C ALA A 139 -6.58 11.21 -16.37
N LEU A 140 -6.81 11.79 -15.20
CA LEU A 140 -6.81 13.23 -15.00
C LEU A 140 -5.41 13.72 -14.66
N ALA A 141 -5.00 14.84 -15.25
CA ALA A 141 -3.73 15.47 -14.94
C ALA A 141 -3.86 16.33 -13.68
N LEU A 142 -2.89 16.21 -12.77
CA LEU A 142 -2.80 17.15 -11.66
C LEU A 142 -2.36 18.53 -12.17
N PRO A 143 -3.03 19.62 -11.74
CA PRO A 143 -2.67 20.96 -12.15
C PRO A 143 -1.35 21.39 -11.50
N GLU A 144 -0.63 22.31 -12.16
CA GLU A 144 0.56 22.92 -11.57
C GLU A 144 0.20 23.83 -10.40
N ASP A 145 -0.94 24.53 -10.49
CA ASP A 145 -1.49 25.36 -9.43
C ASP A 145 -2.26 24.50 -8.43
N ALA A 146 -1.81 24.52 -7.17
CA ALA A 146 -2.45 23.75 -6.11
C ALA A 146 -3.90 24.17 -5.84
N ARG A 147 -4.26 25.42 -6.17
CA ARG A 147 -5.64 25.94 -5.99
C ARG A 147 -6.67 25.23 -6.87
N GLU A 148 -6.24 24.65 -7.99
CA GLU A 148 -7.09 23.94 -8.95
C GLU A 148 -7.24 22.45 -8.60
N ILE A 149 -6.52 21.93 -7.60
CA ILE A 149 -6.60 20.52 -7.18
C ILE A 149 -8.04 20.11 -6.80
N PRO A 150 -8.81 20.91 -6.02
CA PRO A 150 -10.20 20.57 -5.68
C PRO A 150 -11.09 20.31 -6.90
N ASP A 151 -10.88 21.04 -7.99
CA ASP A 151 -11.68 20.87 -9.22
C ASP A 151 -11.40 19.52 -9.89
N VAL A 152 -10.12 19.12 -9.97
CA VAL A 152 -9.73 17.81 -10.52
C VAL A 152 -10.24 16.67 -9.64
N ILE A 153 -10.22 16.82 -8.31
CA ILE A 153 -10.82 15.84 -7.40
C ILE A 153 -12.34 15.78 -7.59
N ALA A 154 -13.02 16.91 -7.74
CA ALA A 154 -14.46 16.93 -8.01
C ALA A 154 -14.82 16.23 -9.33
N GLN A 155 -14.00 16.43 -10.38
CA GLN A 155 -14.14 15.74 -11.65
C GLN A 155 -13.94 14.22 -11.47
N ALA A 156 -12.90 13.78 -10.76
CA ALA A 156 -12.66 12.37 -10.48
C ALA A 156 -13.84 11.71 -9.74
N LEU A 157 -14.41 12.40 -8.74
CA LEU A 157 -15.60 11.93 -8.03
C LEU A 157 -16.82 11.85 -8.95
N SER A 158 -16.96 12.80 -9.88
CA SER A 158 -18.02 12.77 -10.89
C SER A 158 -17.89 11.55 -11.82
N GLU A 159 -16.68 11.24 -12.29
CA GLU A 159 -16.41 10.05 -13.12
C GLU A 159 -16.79 8.75 -12.39
N LEU A 160 -16.42 8.62 -11.11
CA LEU A 160 -16.81 7.45 -10.30
C LEU A 160 -18.33 7.32 -10.15
N ARG A 161 -19.03 8.44 -9.91
CA ARG A 161 -20.50 8.46 -9.81
C ARG A 161 -21.17 8.10 -11.14
N LEU A 162 -20.65 8.62 -12.25
CA LEU A 162 -21.16 8.31 -13.60
C LEU A 162 -20.90 6.85 -13.98
N ALA A 163 -19.82 6.25 -13.48
CA ALA A 163 -19.54 4.83 -13.60
C ALA A 163 -20.42 3.94 -12.68
N GLY A 164 -21.31 4.53 -11.87
CA GLY A 164 -22.17 3.80 -10.93
C GLY A 164 -21.41 3.19 -9.75
N VAL A 165 -20.26 3.77 -9.39
CA VAL A 165 -19.47 3.33 -8.25
C VAL A 165 -19.87 4.14 -7.03
N ASP A 166 -20.56 3.50 -6.08
CA ASP A 166 -20.93 4.14 -4.81
C ASP A 166 -19.71 4.43 -3.93
N GLY A 167 -19.84 5.41 -3.02
CA GLY A 167 -18.83 5.73 -2.02
C GLY A 167 -18.83 4.79 -0.80
N PRO A 168 -18.13 5.14 0.29
CA PRO A 168 -17.40 6.40 0.48
C PRO A 168 -16.17 6.51 -0.44
N TYR A 169 -15.80 7.73 -0.80
CA TYR A 169 -14.63 7.99 -1.63
C TYR A 169 -13.47 8.48 -0.78
N SER A 170 -12.27 7.96 -1.05
CA SER A 170 -11.04 8.42 -0.41
C SER A 170 -10.06 8.94 -1.45
N VAL A 171 -9.21 9.89 -1.04
CA VAL A 171 -8.20 10.52 -1.89
C VAL A 171 -6.83 10.25 -1.32
N LEU A 172 -5.95 9.66 -2.12
CA LEU A 172 -4.55 9.45 -1.77
C LEU A 172 -3.69 10.47 -2.51
N LEU A 173 -2.84 11.18 -1.79
CA LEU A 173 -1.96 12.21 -2.34
C LEU A 173 -0.50 11.85 -2.08
N SER A 174 0.36 12.05 -3.08
CA SER A 174 1.81 11.98 -2.91
C SER A 174 2.29 12.96 -1.85
N ALA A 175 3.50 12.75 -1.30
CA ALA A 175 4.03 13.60 -0.24
C ALA A 175 4.05 15.10 -0.63
N ASP A 176 4.45 15.39 -1.88
CA ASP A 176 4.53 16.77 -2.39
C ASP A 176 3.14 17.38 -2.55
N VAL A 177 2.19 16.64 -3.14
CA VAL A 177 0.83 17.12 -3.36
C VAL A 177 0.10 17.30 -2.03
N TYR A 178 0.26 16.36 -1.10
CA TYR A 178 -0.33 16.44 0.24
C TYR A 178 0.18 17.68 1.01
N THR A 179 1.47 18.00 0.87
CA THR A 179 2.07 19.19 1.49
C THR A 179 1.52 20.46 0.84
N LYS A 180 1.52 20.54 -0.49
CA LYS A 180 0.94 21.67 -1.25
C LYS A 180 -0.53 21.92 -0.87
N VAL A 181 -1.34 20.86 -0.79
CA VAL A 181 -2.74 20.95 -0.38
C VAL A 181 -2.89 21.47 1.05
N SER A 182 -1.99 21.10 1.94
CA SER A 182 -2.04 21.50 3.35
C SER A 182 -1.62 22.96 3.58
N GLU A 183 -0.72 23.50 2.75
CA GLU A 183 -0.21 24.87 2.90
C GLU A 183 -0.94 25.92 2.04
N THR A 184 -1.60 25.48 0.96
CA THR A 184 -2.23 26.41 0.00
C THR A 184 -3.54 26.97 0.53
N THR A 185 -3.70 28.29 0.35
CA THR A 185 -4.94 29.01 0.62
C THR A 185 -5.39 29.73 -0.65
N GLU A 186 -6.69 29.76 -0.88
CA GLU A 186 -7.31 30.55 -1.94
C GLU A 186 -8.15 31.64 -1.30
N HIS A 187 -7.80 32.90 -1.57
CA HIS A 187 -8.44 34.08 -0.95
C HIS A 187 -8.55 33.99 0.59
N GLY A 188 -7.59 33.32 1.24
CA GLY A 188 -7.52 33.14 2.69
C GLY A 188 -8.23 31.88 3.22
N TYR A 189 -8.91 31.10 2.37
CA TYR A 189 -9.53 29.85 2.76
C TYR A 189 -8.60 28.65 2.45
N PRO A 190 -8.29 27.76 3.41
CA PRO A 190 -7.44 26.59 3.15
C PRO A 190 -8.11 25.62 2.18
N ILE A 191 -7.41 25.25 1.10
CA ILE A 191 -7.96 24.32 0.10
C ILE A 191 -8.16 22.92 0.67
N ARG A 192 -7.39 22.55 1.70
CA ARG A 192 -7.60 21.31 2.45
C ARG A 192 -9.00 21.23 3.08
N GLU A 193 -9.53 22.33 3.61
CA GLU A 193 -10.88 22.35 4.18
C GLU A 193 -11.95 22.21 3.10
N HIS A 194 -11.70 22.75 1.91
CA HIS A 194 -12.58 22.52 0.75
C HIS A 194 -12.60 21.05 0.35
N LEU A 195 -11.42 20.41 0.23
CA LEU A 195 -11.32 18.99 -0.09
C LEU A 195 -11.96 18.08 0.97
N ASN A 196 -11.75 18.37 2.26
CA ASN A 196 -12.36 17.60 3.36
C ASN A 196 -13.89 17.64 3.34
N ARG A 197 -14.50 18.66 2.73
CA ARG A 197 -15.97 18.76 2.58
C ARG A 197 -16.47 18.10 1.31
N LEU A 198 -15.61 17.96 0.30
CA LEU A 198 -15.92 17.36 -0.99
C LEU A 198 -15.84 15.83 -0.94
N VAL A 199 -14.93 15.30 -0.12
CA VAL A 199 -14.62 13.88 0.00
C VAL A 199 -15.28 13.33 1.27
N ASP A 200 -16.16 12.35 1.12
CA ASP A 200 -16.87 11.75 2.27
C ASP A 200 -15.99 10.81 3.11
N GLY A 201 -14.89 10.32 2.54
CA GLY A 201 -13.89 9.47 3.21
C GLY A 201 -12.66 10.26 3.69
N GLU A 202 -11.47 9.70 3.52
CA GLU A 202 -10.24 10.28 4.04
C GLU A 202 -9.34 10.88 2.94
N ILE A 203 -8.63 11.97 3.29
CA ILE A 203 -7.46 12.44 2.54
C ILE A 203 -6.21 11.80 3.15
N ILE A 204 -5.59 10.92 2.40
CA ILE A 204 -4.54 10.01 2.86
C ILE A 204 -3.19 10.48 2.34
N TRP A 205 -2.22 10.59 3.27
CA TRP A 205 -0.83 10.78 2.94
C TRP A 205 -0.23 9.48 2.39
N ALA A 206 0.14 9.47 1.11
CA ALA A 206 0.70 8.32 0.41
C ALA A 206 2.09 8.67 -0.14
N PRO A 207 3.16 8.59 0.67
CA PRO A 207 4.49 9.04 0.25
C PRO A 207 5.16 8.14 -0.80
N ALA A 208 4.62 6.95 -1.06
CA ALA A 208 5.19 5.97 -1.98
C ALA A 208 4.74 6.13 -3.44
N ILE A 209 3.68 6.91 -3.68
CA ILE A 209 3.06 7.09 -5.00
C ILE A 209 3.42 8.44 -5.61
N ASP A 210 3.27 8.53 -6.92
CA ASP A 210 3.38 9.78 -7.68
C ASP A 210 1.98 10.30 -8.06
N GLY A 211 1.76 11.59 -7.82
CA GLY A 211 0.49 12.26 -8.09
C GLY A 211 -0.60 11.96 -7.06
N ALA A 212 -1.77 11.54 -7.52
CA ALA A 212 -2.94 11.31 -6.68
C ALA A 212 -3.83 10.18 -7.22
N PHE A 213 -4.57 9.53 -6.33
CA PHE A 213 -5.62 8.57 -6.67
C PHE A 213 -6.91 8.94 -5.95
N VAL A 214 -8.02 8.79 -6.65
CA VAL A 214 -9.37 8.88 -6.08
C VAL A 214 -10.05 7.55 -6.34
N LEU A 215 -10.56 6.93 -5.28
CA LEU A 215 -11.17 5.62 -5.36
C LEU A 215 -12.32 5.49 -4.36
N SER A 216 -13.20 4.54 -4.60
CA SER A 216 -14.20 4.12 -3.62
C SER A 216 -13.60 3.12 -2.64
N THR A 217 -14.01 3.22 -1.38
CA THR A 217 -13.70 2.27 -0.30
C THR A 217 -14.97 1.55 0.16
N ARG A 218 -15.91 1.29 -0.76
CA ARG A 218 -17.14 0.49 -0.48
C ARG A 218 -16.85 -0.99 -0.19
N GLY A 219 -15.66 -1.48 -0.57
CA GLY A 219 -15.21 -2.85 -0.41
C GLY A 219 -15.57 -3.76 -1.59
N GLY A 220 -14.72 -4.76 -1.83
CA GLY A 220 -14.83 -5.78 -2.87
C GLY A 220 -14.13 -5.43 -4.19
N ASP A 221 -13.60 -4.21 -4.35
CA ASP A 221 -13.00 -3.76 -5.61
C ASP A 221 -11.46 -3.96 -5.66
N PHE A 222 -10.78 -3.81 -4.52
CA PHE A 222 -9.31 -3.94 -4.42
C PHE A 222 -8.94 -4.87 -3.26
N ASP A 223 -8.27 -5.97 -3.56
CA ASP A 223 -8.01 -7.05 -2.61
C ASP A 223 -6.50 -7.29 -2.40
N LEU A 224 -6.04 -7.13 -1.16
CA LEU A 224 -4.69 -7.43 -0.71
C LEU A 224 -4.67 -8.78 0.04
N GLN A 225 -4.12 -9.78 -0.66
CA GLN A 225 -3.99 -11.15 -0.16
C GLN A 225 -2.63 -11.34 0.55
N LEU A 226 -2.67 -11.75 1.83
CA LEU A 226 -1.49 -11.87 2.71
C LEU A 226 -1.08 -13.32 2.99
#